data_AF-A0A7X6P419-F1
#
_entry.id   AF-A0A7X6P419-F1
#
_cell.length_a   1.000
_cell.length_b   1.000
_cell.length_c   1.000
_cell.angle_alpha   90.00
_cell.angle_beta   90.00
_cell.angle_gamma   90.00
#
_symmetry.space_group_name_H-M   'P 1'
#
loop_
_entity.id
_entity.type
_entity.pdbx_description
1 polymer ?
#
loop_
_entity_poly.entity_id
_entity_poly.type
_entity_poly.pdbx_seq_one_letter_code
_entity_poly.pdbx_strand_id
1 'polypeptide(L)'
;MSQKRLFTSGTSRARTYLIIPAVAVAAVLGACVPDPVPTGPTTTTEATTTTTEATTTTTEATTTTTTIPEPVDPTIVGEACQPTSGVTVVVDFTALDNTIQIGCAEGEQADGFAALAATGFTIGNESGAGTVCTIDGLPSQGYPYCWLTGGYWSYWKAPNRTTAWDFSPVGAGDGPLAQGSVEGWSWAPAFNGSAPRVTIADLADHTPVPACEIPDAPVISVIANNETLPFTIDGGGAIEIAVLEAGESIDDATWTEASSLSLSGYTGQIRVLARSAEDCTVGDIFDATYDVQATYAGRPGLAGSDSQAVQGTSASFVGWASGFADYLPGLDVTAGFQTPNNAVGSYSTSLVVLGNGGKITMTFATPIANGAGNDFAVFENGFNQNATSELLFTELAYVEVSSNGTDFVRFDSASQQATKVGAFAFQSPRLLGGLAGKDPAGWGTVFDLEALTNKKLVRNGTVDLNNITHVRIVDIVGDRDYPTVGDRYFDSFGREIYDTHKTTGSGGFDLQAVGVLNQASN
;
A
#
# COMPACT_ATOMS: atom_id res chain seq x y z
N MET A 1 36.20 -8.14 -65.51
CA MET A 1 36.17 -7.03 -66.48
C MET A 1 35.13 -6.02 -65.97
N SER A 2 35.57 -4.95 -65.29
CA SER A 2 35.72 -3.55 -65.79
C SER A 2 34.35 -2.84 -65.91
N GLN A 3 34.02 -1.67 -65.35
CA GLN A 3 34.68 -0.54 -64.64
C GLN A 3 33.58 0.19 -63.81
N LYS A 4 33.76 0.81 -62.61
CA LYS A 4 34.65 1.86 -62.07
C LYS A 4 34.20 3.31 -62.38
N ARG A 5 33.85 4.08 -61.32
CA ARG A 5 34.08 5.54 -61.04
C ARG A 5 33.13 6.00 -59.90
N LEU A 6 33.43 6.94 -58.99
CA LEU A 6 34.66 7.51 -58.40
C LEU A 6 34.24 8.34 -57.15
N PHE A 7 35.23 8.65 -56.30
CA PHE A 7 35.26 9.30 -54.97
C PHE A 7 34.72 10.75 -54.81
N THR A 8 34.40 11.14 -53.55
CA THR A 8 35.02 12.20 -52.68
C THR A 8 34.27 12.28 -51.32
N SER A 9 34.82 11.89 -50.17
CA SER A 9 35.69 12.59 -49.17
C SER A 9 35.05 13.77 -48.40
N GLY A 10 34.98 13.68 -47.06
CA GLY A 10 34.59 14.82 -46.20
C GLY A 10 34.54 14.58 -44.68
N THR A 11 35.72 14.45 -44.06
CA THR A 11 36.10 14.90 -42.69
C THR A 11 35.44 14.38 -41.40
N SER A 12 36.31 13.75 -40.61
CA SER A 12 36.29 13.47 -39.17
C SER A 12 36.21 14.72 -38.28
N ARG A 13 35.52 14.57 -37.12
CA ARG A 13 35.91 15.23 -35.86
C ARG A 13 35.92 14.20 -34.74
N ALA A 14 37.12 13.94 -34.24
CA ALA A 14 37.39 13.18 -33.03
C ALA A 14 36.87 13.92 -31.78
N ARG A 15 36.32 13.17 -30.82
CA ARG A 15 36.29 13.56 -29.40
C ARG A 15 37.05 12.52 -28.60
N THR A 16 38.17 12.98 -28.08
CA THR A 16 39.09 12.36 -27.15
C THR A 16 38.37 11.93 -25.86
N TYR A 17 38.41 10.65 -25.51
CA TYR A 17 38.15 10.19 -24.16
C TYR A 17 39.46 10.23 -23.38
N LEU A 18 39.48 11.03 -22.31
CA LEU A 18 40.58 11.11 -21.36
C LEU A 18 40.55 9.85 -20.49
N ILE A 19 41.49 8.95 -20.73
CA ILE A 19 41.76 7.79 -19.86
C ILE A 19 42.59 8.29 -18.69
N ILE A 20 42.01 8.31 -17.49
CA ILE A 20 42.74 8.56 -16.24
C ILE A 20 43.39 7.23 -15.81
N PRO A 21 44.71 7.16 -15.58
CA PRO A 21 45.35 5.95 -15.11
C PRO A 21 45.10 5.78 -13.60
N ALA A 22 44.65 4.59 -13.21
CA ALA A 22 44.54 4.17 -11.82
C ALA A 22 45.92 4.15 -11.16
N VAL A 23 46.08 4.93 -10.08
CA VAL A 23 47.23 4.86 -9.19
C VAL A 23 46.97 3.77 -8.15
N ALA A 24 47.91 2.85 -8.05
CA ALA A 24 47.92 1.78 -7.07
C ALA A 24 47.99 2.34 -5.65
N VAL A 25 47.06 1.92 -4.79
CA VAL A 25 47.17 2.02 -3.34
C VAL A 25 47.10 0.60 -2.77
N ALA A 26 48.26 0.11 -2.33
CA ALA A 26 48.36 -1.07 -1.48
C ALA A 26 48.25 -0.60 -0.03
N ALA A 27 47.25 -1.09 0.70
CA ALA A 27 47.19 -1.00 2.16
C ALA A 27 46.43 -2.20 2.73
N VAL A 28 47.22 -3.17 3.19
CA VAL A 28 47.05 -4.05 4.37
C VAL A 28 45.63 -4.48 4.74
N LEU A 29 45.30 -5.72 4.39
CA LEU A 29 44.24 -6.52 5.01
C LEU A 29 44.64 -6.86 6.45
N GLY A 30 43.95 -6.27 7.42
CA GLY A 30 43.96 -6.69 8.83
C GLY A 30 42.61 -7.35 9.16
N ALA A 31 42.60 -8.69 9.23
CA ALA A 31 41.47 -9.46 9.71
C ALA A 31 41.41 -9.39 11.25
N CYS A 32 40.28 -8.97 11.81
CA CYS A 32 39.99 -9.18 13.23
C CYS A 32 39.33 -10.54 13.41
N VAL A 33 40.12 -11.50 13.91
CA VAL A 33 39.65 -12.75 14.51
C VAL A 33 39.45 -12.50 16.00
N PRO A 34 38.30 -12.84 16.62
CA PRO A 34 38.18 -12.82 18.07
C PRO A 34 38.83 -14.07 18.66
N ASP A 35 39.78 -13.87 19.58
CA ASP A 35 40.40 -14.95 20.37
C ASP A 35 39.45 -15.46 21.48
N PRO A 36 39.65 -16.72 21.93
CA PRO A 36 38.62 -17.51 22.62
C PRO A 36 38.51 -17.23 24.13
N VAL A 37 37.28 -17.36 24.63
CA VAL A 37 36.92 -17.34 26.06
C VAL A 37 37.47 -18.60 26.76
N PRO A 38 38.20 -18.49 27.88
CA PRO A 38 38.63 -19.65 28.64
C PRO A 38 37.49 -20.16 29.54
N THR A 39 37.11 -21.41 29.33
CA THR A 39 36.18 -22.20 30.15
C THR A 39 36.82 -22.60 31.49
N GLY A 40 36.13 -22.32 32.59
CA GLY A 40 36.39 -22.86 33.94
C GLY A 40 35.08 -23.32 34.58
N PRO A 41 35.10 -24.33 35.47
CA PRO A 41 34.11 -25.40 35.47
C PRO A 41 32.84 -25.11 36.28
N THR A 42 31.78 -25.74 35.81
CA THR A 42 30.44 -25.86 36.39
C THR A 42 30.47 -26.64 37.71
N THR A 43 29.88 -26.08 38.77
CA THR A 43 29.38 -26.84 39.91
C THR A 43 28.01 -26.32 40.32
N THR A 44 27.02 -27.20 40.16
CA THR A 44 25.64 -27.14 40.61
C THR A 44 25.57 -27.08 42.13
N THR A 45 24.80 -26.16 42.73
CA THR A 45 24.15 -26.43 44.03
C THR A 45 22.87 -25.60 44.16
N GLU A 46 21.82 -26.31 44.57
CA GLU A 46 20.45 -25.86 44.80
C GLU A 46 20.30 -24.81 45.90
N ALA A 47 19.17 -24.11 45.84
CA ALA A 47 18.69 -23.15 46.82
C ALA A 47 18.45 -23.78 48.20
N THR A 48 18.73 -23.02 49.25
CA THR A 48 18.06 -23.18 50.54
C THR A 48 17.84 -21.82 51.17
N THR A 49 16.57 -21.49 51.33
CA THR A 49 16.03 -20.35 52.06
C THR A 49 16.38 -20.46 53.54
N THR A 50 16.83 -19.35 54.15
CA THR A 50 16.77 -19.21 55.62
C THR A 50 16.39 -17.78 55.96
N THR A 51 15.17 -17.66 56.47
CA THR A 51 14.57 -16.46 57.05
C THR A 51 15.27 -16.15 58.38
N THR A 52 15.66 -14.90 58.60
CA THR A 52 15.89 -14.39 59.96
C THR A 52 15.43 -12.94 60.01
N GLU A 53 14.36 -12.72 60.77
CA GLU A 53 13.84 -11.42 61.15
C GLU A 53 14.89 -10.64 61.94
N ALA A 54 15.12 -9.38 61.58
CA ALA A 54 15.84 -8.42 62.39
C ALA A 54 14.94 -7.22 62.68
N THR A 55 14.67 -7.04 63.96
CA THR A 55 13.82 -6.02 64.56
C THR A 55 14.37 -4.61 64.32
N THR A 56 13.54 -3.75 63.76
CA THR A 56 13.78 -2.33 63.53
C THR A 56 13.77 -1.55 64.85
N THR A 57 14.78 -0.70 65.09
CA THR A 57 14.69 0.41 66.05
C THR A 57 15.01 1.71 65.34
N THR A 58 14.03 2.59 65.34
CA THR A 58 13.91 3.86 64.63
C THR A 58 14.91 4.90 65.13
N THR A 59 15.59 5.60 64.22
CA THR A 59 16.17 6.93 64.48
C THR A 59 15.64 7.86 63.40
N GLU A 60 14.86 8.87 63.79
CA GLU A 60 14.31 9.90 62.91
C GLU A 60 15.44 10.74 62.30
N ALA A 61 15.55 10.71 60.98
CA ALA A 61 16.24 11.74 60.21
C ALA A 61 15.17 12.51 59.41
N THR A 62 14.89 13.73 59.83
CA THR A 62 14.02 14.66 59.10
C THR A 62 14.70 15.01 57.78
N THR A 63 14.25 14.37 56.69
CA THR A 63 14.68 14.71 55.34
C THR A 63 13.60 15.61 54.75
N THR A 64 13.92 16.89 54.57
CA THR A 64 13.03 17.82 53.87
C THR A 64 13.11 17.49 52.38
N THR A 65 12.16 16.70 51.88
CA THR A 65 12.04 16.41 50.46
C THR A 65 11.50 17.64 49.77
N THR A 66 12.36 18.40 49.10
CA THR A 66 11.93 19.35 48.08
C THR A 66 11.44 18.53 46.89
N THR A 67 10.12 18.41 46.73
CA THR A 67 9.52 17.88 45.51
C THR A 67 9.88 18.81 44.37
N ILE A 68 10.72 18.35 43.45
CA ILE A 68 10.89 18.96 42.13
C ILE A 68 9.54 18.80 41.42
N PRO A 69 8.88 19.87 40.96
CA PRO A 69 7.66 19.73 40.17
C PRO A 69 7.96 18.90 38.92
N GLU A 70 7.09 17.95 38.60
CA GLU A 70 7.17 17.21 37.34
C GLU A 70 7.21 18.21 36.16
N PRO A 71 8.00 17.94 35.10
CA PRO A 71 7.97 18.75 33.90
C PRO A 71 6.54 18.79 33.38
N VAL A 72 6.01 20.00 33.19
CA VAL A 72 4.67 20.20 32.66
C VAL A 72 4.70 19.85 31.18
N ASP A 73 3.87 18.88 30.76
CA ASP A 73 3.73 18.54 29.34
C ASP A 73 3.32 19.79 28.54
N PRO A 74 3.85 19.99 27.32
CA PRO A 74 3.51 21.15 26.51
C PRO A 74 2.03 21.14 26.14
N THR A 75 1.43 22.32 26.04
CA THR A 75 0.06 22.46 25.52
C THR A 75 0.08 22.35 24.00
N ILE A 76 -0.55 21.32 23.45
CA ILE A 76 -0.67 21.13 22.00
C ILE A 76 -1.97 21.79 21.51
N VAL A 77 -1.88 22.59 20.46
CA VAL A 77 -3.02 23.27 19.83
C VAL A 77 -2.99 23.09 18.31
N GLY A 78 -4.17 23.13 17.70
CA GLY A 78 -4.34 22.96 16.26
C GLY A 78 -4.48 21.50 15.85
N GLU A 79 -4.52 21.28 14.54
CA GLU A 79 -4.94 20.01 13.93
C GLU A 79 -3.97 19.61 12.81
N ALA A 80 -3.66 18.32 12.76
CA ALA A 80 -2.87 17.72 11.69
C ALA A 80 -3.71 17.52 10.43
N CYS A 81 -3.06 17.45 9.26
CA CYS A 81 -3.73 16.97 8.07
C CYS A 81 -4.04 15.47 8.19
N GLN A 82 -5.12 15.05 7.53
CA GLN A 82 -5.27 13.65 7.14
C GLN A 82 -4.09 13.22 6.26
N PRO A 83 -3.65 11.95 6.32
CA PRO A 83 -2.51 11.47 5.52
C PRO A 83 -2.67 11.70 4.01
N THR A 84 -3.90 11.85 3.53
CA THR A 84 -4.24 12.06 2.12
C THR A 84 -4.73 13.47 1.80
N SER A 85 -4.80 14.38 2.78
CA SER A 85 -5.34 15.72 2.56
C SER A 85 -4.29 16.81 2.39
N GLY A 86 -3.06 16.61 2.88
CA GLY A 86 -2.04 17.65 2.84
C GLY A 86 -0.78 17.33 3.62
N VAL A 87 0.04 18.37 3.83
CA VAL A 87 1.28 18.33 4.61
C VAL A 87 1.00 18.84 6.02
N THR A 88 1.31 18.04 7.03
CA THR A 88 1.17 18.48 8.43
C THR A 88 2.38 19.32 8.83
N VAL A 89 2.15 20.50 9.41
CA VAL A 89 3.19 21.37 9.95
C VAL A 89 3.13 21.35 11.47
N VAL A 90 4.27 21.15 12.12
CA VAL A 90 4.43 21.18 13.57
C VAL A 90 5.44 22.26 13.94
N VAL A 91 5.06 23.18 14.82
CA VAL A 91 5.97 24.20 15.38
C VAL A 91 6.01 24.05 16.90
N ASP A 92 7.16 23.63 17.42
CA ASP A 92 7.42 23.43 18.84
C ASP A 92 8.00 24.71 19.46
N PHE A 93 7.12 25.47 20.13
CA PHE A 93 7.44 26.66 20.92
C PHE A 93 7.68 26.32 22.40
N THR A 94 7.83 25.05 22.78
CA THR A 94 7.88 24.64 24.20
C THR A 94 8.99 25.36 24.97
N ALA A 95 10.15 25.57 24.33
CA ALA A 95 11.27 26.29 24.94
C ALA A 95 11.05 27.81 25.08
N LEU A 96 9.98 28.36 24.53
CA LEU A 96 9.63 29.77 24.48
C LEU A 96 8.38 30.08 25.32
N ASP A 97 7.31 29.30 25.18
CA ASP A 97 6.02 29.54 25.85
C ASP A 97 5.28 28.25 26.31
N ASN A 98 5.94 27.10 26.28
CA ASN A 98 5.38 25.80 26.65
C ASN A 98 4.23 25.31 25.73
N THR A 99 4.19 25.74 24.46
CA THR A 99 3.20 25.28 23.48
C THR A 99 3.78 24.54 22.27
N ILE A 100 2.98 23.69 21.65
CA ILE A 100 3.22 23.13 20.32
C ILE A 100 2.01 23.46 19.46
N GLN A 101 2.25 23.98 18.27
CA GLN A 101 1.20 24.31 17.31
C GLN A 101 1.26 23.37 16.12
N ILE A 102 0.11 22.83 15.73
CA ILE A 102 -0.05 21.93 14.59
C ILE A 102 -0.97 22.61 13.57
N GLY A 103 -0.60 22.56 12.30
CA GLY A 103 -1.42 23.06 11.21
C GLY A 103 -1.48 22.09 10.03
N CYS A 104 -2.57 22.17 9.27
CA CYS A 104 -2.73 21.45 8.01
C CYS A 104 -2.54 22.36 6.79
N ALA A 105 -1.51 22.10 5.99
CA ALA A 105 -1.34 22.71 4.67
C ALA A 105 -1.99 21.81 3.61
N GLU A 106 -3.18 22.18 3.13
CA GLU A 106 -3.95 21.37 2.17
C GLU A 106 -3.21 21.13 0.85
N GLY A 107 -3.21 19.89 0.38
CA GLY A 107 -2.56 19.48 -0.85
C GLY A 107 -1.04 19.32 -0.73
N GLU A 108 -0.40 19.02 -1.87
CA GLU A 108 1.05 19.03 -1.99
C GLU A 108 1.59 20.46 -1.80
N GLN A 109 2.75 20.58 -1.18
CA GLN A 109 3.39 21.88 -0.96
C GLN A 109 4.67 21.99 -1.77
N ALA A 110 4.97 23.20 -2.25
CA ALA A 110 6.18 23.43 -3.04
C ALA A 110 7.47 23.16 -2.23
N ASP A 111 7.46 23.52 -0.95
CA ASP A 111 8.53 23.33 0.01
C ASP A 111 8.02 23.58 1.45
N GLY A 112 8.91 23.49 2.45
CA GLY A 112 8.57 23.71 3.86
C GLY A 112 8.14 25.14 4.18
N PHE A 113 8.62 26.16 3.44
CA PHE A 113 8.16 27.53 3.63
C PHE A 113 6.73 27.72 3.13
N ALA A 114 6.39 27.12 1.99
CA ALA A 114 5.03 27.12 1.47
C ALA A 114 4.07 26.42 2.44
N ALA A 115 4.46 25.27 3.00
CA ALA A 115 3.67 24.55 4.01
C ALA A 115 3.46 25.39 5.29
N LEU A 116 4.53 25.99 5.82
CA LEU A 116 4.47 26.83 7.02
C LEU A 116 3.59 28.08 6.81
N ALA A 117 3.65 28.71 5.63
CA ALA A 117 2.80 29.85 5.30
C ALA A 117 1.33 29.44 5.06
N ALA A 118 1.09 28.29 4.42
CA ALA A 118 -0.25 27.78 4.12
C ALA A 118 -1.06 27.45 5.40
N THR A 119 -0.37 27.15 6.49
CA THR A 119 -0.96 26.90 7.82
C THR A 119 -1.20 28.18 8.63
N GLY A 120 -0.84 29.34 8.08
CA GLY A 120 -1.09 30.65 8.70
C GLY A 120 0.03 31.15 9.61
N PHE A 121 1.11 30.39 9.80
CA PHE A 121 2.28 30.89 10.53
C PHE A 121 2.96 32.02 9.76
N THR A 122 3.46 33.00 10.50
CA THR A 122 4.16 34.15 9.96
C THR A 122 5.67 34.00 10.12
N ILE A 123 6.39 34.05 8.99
CA ILE A 123 7.85 34.00 8.98
C ILE A 123 8.38 35.43 9.03
N GLY A 124 9.26 35.72 9.99
CA GLY A 124 9.84 37.06 10.13
C GLY A 124 10.76 37.44 8.97
N ASN A 125 10.79 38.74 8.64
CA ASN A 125 11.56 39.31 7.51
C ASN A 125 13.08 39.09 7.59
N GLU A 126 13.60 38.75 8.77
CA GLU A 126 15.02 38.44 8.98
C GLU A 126 15.37 37.00 8.55
N SER A 127 14.37 36.20 8.19
CA SER A 127 14.51 34.84 7.67
C SER A 127 14.86 34.83 6.17
N GLY A 128 15.66 33.86 5.73
CA GLY A 128 16.09 33.76 4.33
C GLY A 128 17.08 32.63 4.06
N ALA A 129 17.31 32.33 2.78
CA ALA A 129 18.29 31.35 2.31
C ALA A 129 18.18 29.95 2.96
N GLY A 130 16.95 29.47 3.17
CA GLY A 130 16.70 28.14 3.73
C GLY A 130 16.64 28.08 5.27
N THR A 131 16.71 29.23 5.95
CA THR A 131 16.68 29.32 7.43
C THR A 131 15.60 30.27 7.93
N VAL A 132 15.07 29.98 9.13
CA VAL A 132 14.05 30.78 9.82
C VAL A 132 14.63 31.42 11.07
N CYS A 133 14.47 32.74 11.22
CA CYS A 133 14.84 33.47 12.42
C CYS A 133 13.69 33.53 13.42
N THR A 134 12.48 33.90 12.97
CA THR A 134 11.29 33.95 13.80
C THR A 134 10.07 33.34 13.13
N ILE A 135 9.26 32.63 13.90
CA ILE A 135 7.93 32.13 13.54
C ILE A 135 6.95 32.79 14.51
N ASP A 136 5.89 33.42 14.00
CA ASP A 136 4.90 34.18 14.80
C ASP A 136 5.52 35.20 15.76
N GLY A 137 6.58 35.86 15.28
CA GLY A 137 7.31 36.86 16.04
C GLY A 137 8.14 36.28 17.20
N LEU A 138 8.31 34.96 17.28
CA LEU A 138 9.12 34.29 18.30
C LEU A 138 10.40 33.65 17.72
N PRO A 139 11.54 33.72 18.44
CA PRO A 139 11.73 34.48 19.68
C PRO A 139 11.62 36.00 19.44
N SER A 140 11.07 36.72 20.41
CA SER A 140 10.76 38.15 20.28
C SER A 140 11.98 39.06 20.10
N GLN A 141 13.17 38.54 20.43
CA GLN A 141 14.44 39.24 20.25
C GLN A 141 14.89 39.32 18.78
N GLY A 142 14.41 38.44 17.89
CA GLY A 142 14.82 38.41 16.48
C GLY A 142 16.33 38.22 16.27
N TYR A 143 16.87 38.73 15.17
CA TYR A 143 18.30 38.76 14.88
C TYR A 143 19.01 39.87 15.69
N PRO A 144 20.23 39.66 16.21
CA PRO A 144 21.11 38.49 16.08
C PRO A 144 20.90 37.40 17.14
N TYR A 145 19.81 37.49 17.93
CA TYR A 145 19.54 36.49 18.95
C TYR A 145 19.26 35.12 18.34
N CYS A 146 18.47 35.06 17.27
CA CYS A 146 18.51 33.92 16.36
C CYS A 146 19.91 33.82 15.71
N TRP A 147 20.46 32.61 15.67
CA TRP A 147 21.73 32.19 15.07
C TRP A 147 23.04 32.61 15.72
N LEU A 148 23.16 33.76 16.41
CA LEU A 148 24.46 34.18 16.95
C LEU A 148 24.56 34.08 18.46
N THR A 149 23.53 34.45 19.22
CA THR A 149 23.66 34.58 20.68
C THR A 149 22.64 33.77 21.50
N GLY A 150 21.50 33.41 20.91
CA GLY A 150 20.38 32.81 21.63
C GLY A 150 20.10 31.35 21.27
N GLY A 151 19.92 31.06 19.99
CA GLY A 151 19.55 29.73 19.50
C GLY A 151 19.11 29.77 18.05
N TYR A 152 18.46 28.72 17.56
CA TYR A 152 17.94 28.67 16.19
C TYR A 152 16.69 27.78 16.08
N TRP A 153 15.93 27.96 15.01
CA TRP A 153 14.87 27.02 14.62
C TRP A 153 15.49 25.81 13.93
N SER A 154 15.47 24.67 14.60
CA SER A 154 15.84 23.38 14.01
C SER A 154 14.72 22.86 13.13
N TYR A 155 15.07 22.26 11.99
CA TYR A 155 14.12 21.82 10.97
C TYR A 155 14.15 20.30 10.82
N TRP A 156 12.97 19.68 10.83
CA TRP A 156 12.75 18.25 10.95
C TRP A 156 11.72 17.79 9.93
N LYS A 157 11.88 16.56 9.43
CA LYS A 157 11.00 15.98 8.43
C LYS A 157 10.56 14.58 8.82
N ALA A 158 9.37 14.19 8.40
CA ALA A 158 8.97 12.81 8.28
C ALA A 158 8.26 12.61 6.92
N PRO A 159 8.68 11.62 6.10
CA PRO A 159 8.08 11.43 4.78
C PRO A 159 6.63 10.94 4.82
N ASN A 160 6.17 10.45 5.97
CA ASN A 160 4.83 9.93 6.19
C ASN A 160 4.52 9.91 7.70
N ARG A 161 3.29 9.48 8.04
CA ARG A 161 2.74 9.42 9.40
C ARG A 161 3.19 8.24 10.26
N THR A 162 4.14 7.44 9.77
CA THR A 162 4.64 6.24 10.50
C THR A 162 6.15 6.25 10.70
N THR A 163 6.86 7.13 10.01
CA THR A 163 8.31 7.31 10.13
C THR A 163 8.60 8.35 11.21
N ALA A 164 9.51 8.05 12.14
CA ALA A 164 9.90 9.00 13.18
C ALA A 164 10.56 10.27 12.58
N TRP A 165 10.62 11.34 13.38
CA TRP A 165 11.31 12.58 13.02
C TRP A 165 12.75 12.33 12.58
N ASP A 166 13.15 12.91 11.46
CA ASP A 166 14.52 12.98 11.00
C ASP A 166 14.99 14.44 10.91
N PHE A 167 16.23 14.69 11.31
CA PHE A 167 16.79 16.04 11.23
C PHE A 167 17.10 16.38 9.78
N SER A 168 16.56 17.51 9.29
CA SER A 168 16.74 17.88 7.89
C SER A 168 18.19 18.32 7.62
N PRO A 169 18.94 17.64 6.73
CA PRO A 169 20.28 18.09 6.33
C PRO A 169 20.24 19.26 5.34
N VAL A 170 19.05 19.64 4.87
CA VAL A 170 18.80 20.67 3.86
C VAL A 170 17.83 21.73 4.41
N GLY A 171 17.87 22.93 3.83
CA GLY A 171 16.97 24.02 4.23
C GLY A 171 15.51 23.76 3.86
N ALA A 172 14.59 24.53 4.46
CA ALA A 172 13.14 24.39 4.24
C ALA A 172 12.65 24.80 2.84
N GLY A 173 13.55 25.21 1.94
CA GLY A 173 13.25 25.43 0.52
C GLY A 173 13.40 24.18 -0.35
N ASP A 174 13.74 23.04 0.23
CA ASP A 174 13.86 21.76 -0.49
C ASP A 174 12.51 21.03 -0.52
N GLY A 175 12.00 20.79 -1.73
CA GLY A 175 10.72 20.15 -2.03
C GLY A 175 10.69 19.59 -3.46
N PRO A 176 9.53 19.16 -3.98
CA PRO A 176 8.19 19.28 -3.42
C PRO A 176 7.92 18.35 -2.24
N LEU A 177 6.89 18.69 -1.47
CA LEU A 177 6.41 17.92 -0.32
C LEU A 177 5.11 17.21 -0.69
N ALA A 178 5.12 15.88 -0.59
CA ALA A 178 3.95 15.05 -0.87
C ALA A 178 2.92 15.12 0.27
N GLN A 179 1.65 14.90 -0.07
CA GLN A 179 0.59 14.69 0.93
C GLN A 179 0.98 13.57 1.91
N GLY A 180 0.62 13.74 3.17
CA GLY A 180 0.92 12.80 4.26
C GLY A 180 2.29 12.97 4.88
N SER A 181 3.18 13.78 4.29
CA SER A 181 4.44 14.17 4.92
C SER A 181 4.21 15.14 6.10
N VAL A 182 5.21 15.22 6.98
CA VAL A 182 5.19 16.07 8.16
C VAL A 182 6.46 16.93 8.21
N GLU A 183 6.27 18.23 8.41
CA GLU A 183 7.33 19.23 8.47
C GLU A 183 7.36 19.87 9.85
N GLY A 184 8.53 19.93 10.48
CA GLY A 184 8.69 20.28 11.88
C GLY A 184 9.71 21.39 12.13
N TRP A 185 9.34 22.38 12.94
CA TRP A 185 10.25 23.40 13.47
C TRP A 185 10.29 23.32 14.98
N SER A 186 11.49 23.33 15.57
CA SER A 186 11.66 23.34 17.04
C SER A 186 12.72 24.35 17.45
N TRP A 187 12.36 25.26 18.36
CA TRP A 187 13.30 26.27 18.86
C TRP A 187 14.36 25.61 19.76
N ALA A 188 15.62 25.73 19.35
CA ALA A 188 16.79 25.15 20.02
C ALA A 188 17.61 26.22 20.75
N PRO A 189 17.31 26.54 22.03
CA PRO A 189 18.08 27.49 22.82
C PRO A 189 19.51 26.99 23.05
N ALA A 190 20.49 27.88 23.03
CA ALA A 190 21.90 27.51 23.16
C ALA A 190 22.38 26.44 22.14
N PHE A 191 21.70 26.34 20.99
CA PHE A 191 22.05 25.47 19.87
C PHE A 191 21.95 23.96 20.17
N ASN A 192 21.07 23.55 21.08
CA ASN A 192 20.83 22.14 21.43
C ASN A 192 19.67 21.50 20.61
N GLY A 193 19.84 21.41 19.29
CA GLY A 193 18.81 20.89 18.37
C GLY A 193 18.13 19.61 18.85
N SER A 194 16.80 19.65 18.97
CA SER A 194 15.95 18.53 19.37
C SER A 194 14.71 18.51 18.49
N ALA A 195 14.20 17.31 18.19
CA ALA A 195 12.97 17.15 17.43
C ALA A 195 11.79 17.81 18.14
N PRO A 196 10.72 18.19 17.41
CA PRO A 196 9.45 18.53 18.03
C PRO A 196 9.03 17.46 19.04
N ARG A 197 8.56 17.88 20.22
CA ARG A 197 8.23 16.97 21.33
C ARG A 197 7.01 16.08 21.06
N VAL A 198 6.08 16.51 20.20
CA VAL A 198 5.01 15.63 19.72
C VAL A 198 5.60 14.60 18.75
N THR A 199 5.37 13.31 18.99
CA THR A 199 5.89 12.27 18.09
C THR A 199 5.03 12.17 16.83
N ILE A 200 5.59 11.62 15.75
CA ILE A 200 4.84 11.42 14.50
C ILE A 200 3.63 10.50 14.71
N ALA A 201 3.73 9.50 15.61
CA ALA A 201 2.63 8.60 15.94
C ALA A 201 1.49 9.33 16.67
N ASP A 202 1.82 10.21 17.61
CA ASP A 202 0.83 10.94 18.43
C ASP A 202 0.05 11.98 17.60
N LEU A 203 0.51 12.35 16.41
CA LEU A 203 -0.24 13.25 15.54
C LEU A 203 -1.60 12.65 15.11
N ALA A 204 -1.78 11.33 15.21
CA ALA A 204 -3.08 10.69 14.99
C ALA A 204 -4.17 11.24 15.93
N ASP A 205 -3.82 11.51 17.19
CA ASP A 205 -4.76 12.04 18.21
C ASP A 205 -5.15 13.51 17.93
N HIS A 206 -4.43 14.17 17.03
CA HIS A 206 -4.65 15.54 16.60
C HIS A 206 -5.14 15.64 15.14
N THR A 207 -5.54 14.52 14.53
CA THR A 207 -6.05 14.52 13.15
C THR A 207 -7.58 14.58 13.18
N PRO A 208 -8.23 15.56 12.52
CA PRO A 208 -9.68 15.66 12.49
C PRO A 208 -10.28 14.47 11.76
N VAL A 209 -11.28 13.81 12.33
CA VAL A 209 -12.04 12.76 11.61
C VAL A 209 -12.66 13.37 10.34
N PRO A 210 -12.50 12.75 9.16
CA PRO A 210 -13.11 13.29 7.94
C PRO A 210 -14.63 13.30 8.07
N ALA A 211 -15.24 14.48 7.97
CA ALA A 211 -16.68 14.58 7.98
C ALA A 211 -17.26 13.86 6.76
N CYS A 212 -18.18 12.92 7.01
CA CYS A 212 -18.96 12.24 5.97
C CYS A 212 -18.15 11.46 4.92
N GLU A 213 -16.97 10.95 5.26
CA GLU A 213 -16.28 10.02 4.38
C GLU A 213 -17.10 8.71 4.23
N ILE A 214 -17.07 8.17 3.02
CA ILE A 214 -17.73 6.89 2.74
C ILE A 214 -16.84 5.77 3.26
N PRO A 215 -17.36 4.89 4.12
CA PRO A 215 -16.61 3.72 4.57
C PRO A 215 -16.11 2.87 3.39
N ASP A 216 -14.88 2.38 3.50
CA ASP A 216 -14.32 1.37 2.61
C ASP A 216 -14.53 -0.03 3.18
N ALA A 217 -14.76 -1.00 2.29
CA ALA A 217 -14.90 -2.41 2.61
C ALA A 217 -14.58 -3.28 1.38
N PRO A 218 -14.19 -4.56 1.58
CA PRO A 218 -13.93 -5.47 0.47
C PRO A 218 -15.16 -5.70 -0.43
N VAL A 219 -15.02 -5.47 -1.73
CA VAL A 219 -16.06 -5.65 -2.76
C VAL A 219 -15.75 -6.85 -3.66
N ILE A 220 -16.29 -8.01 -3.28
CA ILE A 220 -16.15 -9.28 -4.01
C ILE A 220 -17.55 -9.81 -4.32
N SER A 221 -17.94 -9.87 -5.60
CA SER A 221 -19.33 -10.18 -5.99
C SER A 221 -19.84 -11.54 -5.52
N VAL A 222 -18.97 -12.54 -5.41
CA VAL A 222 -19.26 -13.84 -4.79
C VAL A 222 -18.41 -13.99 -3.54
N ILE A 223 -19.05 -14.11 -2.39
CA ILE A 223 -18.36 -14.11 -1.09
C ILE A 223 -18.81 -15.29 -0.22
N ALA A 224 -17.86 -15.88 0.52
CA ALA A 224 -18.18 -16.96 1.44
C ALA A 224 -18.89 -16.41 2.70
N ASN A 225 -19.90 -17.13 3.19
CA ASN A 225 -20.72 -16.72 4.33
C ASN A 225 -19.99 -16.76 5.67
N ASN A 226 -18.82 -17.39 5.73
CA ASN A 226 -17.96 -17.37 6.91
C ASN A 226 -17.04 -16.13 6.95
N GLU A 227 -17.12 -15.22 5.98
CA GLU A 227 -16.41 -13.95 6.03
C GLU A 227 -17.09 -12.94 6.96
N THR A 228 -16.30 -11.98 7.43
CA THR A 228 -16.77 -10.80 8.13
C THR A 228 -16.25 -9.59 7.37
N LEU A 229 -17.15 -8.78 6.82
CA LEU A 229 -16.78 -7.56 6.10
C LEU A 229 -16.29 -6.52 7.11
N PRO A 230 -15.02 -6.07 7.04
CA PRO A 230 -14.57 -4.91 7.80
C PRO A 230 -15.01 -3.63 7.09
N PHE A 231 -15.42 -2.62 7.87
CA PHE A 231 -15.68 -1.27 7.37
C PHE A 231 -14.73 -0.28 8.05
N THR A 232 -14.12 0.58 7.26
CA THR A 232 -13.14 1.57 7.76
C THR A 232 -13.36 2.94 7.13
N ILE A 233 -13.12 3.99 7.90
CA ILE A 233 -13.02 5.39 7.42
C ILE A 233 -11.57 5.82 7.64
N ASP A 234 -10.96 6.53 6.68
CA ASP A 234 -9.59 7.04 6.87
C ASP A 234 -9.61 8.02 8.05
N GLY A 235 -8.72 7.85 9.03
CA GLY A 235 -8.74 8.69 10.23
C GLY A 235 -9.83 8.34 11.26
N GLY A 236 -10.61 7.28 11.03
CA GLY A 236 -11.58 6.76 12.00
C GLY A 236 -12.96 7.39 11.91
N GLY A 237 -13.79 7.20 12.94
CA GLY A 237 -15.17 7.67 12.98
C GLY A 237 -16.18 6.54 13.20
N ALA A 238 -17.38 6.90 13.67
CA ALA A 238 -18.46 5.94 13.84
C ALA A 238 -19.09 5.59 12.48
N ILE A 239 -19.38 4.32 12.29
CA ILE A 239 -19.93 3.77 11.04
C ILE A 239 -21.30 3.18 11.35
N GLU A 240 -22.27 3.43 10.48
CA GLU A 240 -23.54 2.70 10.47
C GLU A 240 -23.60 1.79 9.24
N ILE A 241 -24.10 0.57 9.45
CA ILE A 241 -24.29 -0.45 8.42
C ILE A 241 -25.77 -0.77 8.32
N ALA A 242 -26.26 -0.98 7.10
CA ALA A 242 -27.57 -1.57 6.84
C ALA A 242 -27.42 -2.73 5.85
N VAL A 243 -28.29 -3.73 5.99
CA VAL A 243 -28.37 -4.86 5.05
C VAL A 243 -29.78 -4.96 4.53
N LEU A 244 -29.90 -5.03 3.22
CA LEU A 244 -31.13 -5.06 2.46
C LEU A 244 -31.18 -6.31 1.59
N GLU A 245 -32.39 -6.69 1.17
CA GLU A 245 -32.54 -7.64 0.06
C GLU A 245 -32.06 -6.99 -1.24
N ALA A 246 -31.59 -7.81 -2.19
CA ALA A 246 -31.13 -7.29 -3.48
C ALA A 246 -32.27 -6.55 -4.23
N GLY A 247 -32.02 -5.27 -4.54
CA GLY A 247 -32.97 -4.39 -5.25
C GLY A 247 -33.96 -3.63 -4.37
N GLU A 248 -33.93 -3.80 -3.04
CA GLU A 248 -34.70 -2.99 -2.10
C GLU A 248 -34.21 -1.53 -2.07
N SER A 249 -35.11 -0.58 -1.76
CA SER A 249 -34.76 0.84 -1.73
C SER A 249 -33.87 1.17 -0.54
N ILE A 250 -32.97 2.13 -0.71
CA ILE A 250 -32.20 2.69 0.41
C ILE A 250 -33.11 3.31 1.50
N ASP A 251 -34.30 3.78 1.11
CA ASP A 251 -35.27 4.38 2.04
C ASP A 251 -35.79 3.37 3.08
N ASP A 252 -35.68 2.07 2.80
CA ASP A 252 -36.10 0.98 3.69
C ASP A 252 -34.97 0.52 4.64
N ALA A 253 -33.77 1.12 4.52
CA ALA A 253 -32.60 0.75 5.31
C ALA A 253 -32.78 1.01 6.81
N THR A 254 -32.58 -0.04 7.60
CA THR A 254 -32.44 0.06 9.05
C THR A 254 -30.96 0.07 9.41
N TRP A 255 -30.48 1.24 9.84
CA TRP A 255 -29.08 1.50 10.16
C TRP A 255 -28.73 1.03 11.58
N THR A 256 -27.58 0.39 11.72
CA THR A 256 -27.01 -0.03 13.00
C THR A 256 -25.56 0.43 13.09
N GLU A 257 -25.19 1.09 14.18
CA GLU A 257 -23.79 1.47 14.44
C GLU A 257 -22.92 0.20 14.60
N ALA A 258 -21.99 0.00 13.66
CA ALA A 258 -21.08 -1.14 13.61
C ALA A 258 -19.94 -0.86 12.62
N SER A 259 -18.74 -1.38 12.90
CA SER A 259 -17.58 -1.31 12.00
C SER A 259 -17.27 -2.63 11.29
N SER A 260 -18.16 -3.62 11.41
CA SER A 260 -18.02 -4.92 10.75
C SER A 260 -19.35 -5.65 10.61
N LEU A 261 -19.50 -6.47 9.57
CA LEU A 261 -20.68 -7.29 9.33
C LEU A 261 -20.29 -8.77 9.14
N SER A 262 -20.76 -9.65 10.03
CA SER A 262 -20.63 -11.11 9.84
C SER A 262 -21.62 -11.60 8.80
N LEU A 263 -21.15 -12.38 7.82
CA LEU A 263 -21.99 -12.93 6.76
C LEU A 263 -22.65 -14.27 7.10
N SER A 264 -22.40 -14.82 8.30
CA SER A 264 -22.80 -16.20 8.65
C SER A 264 -24.31 -16.46 8.66
N GLY A 265 -25.11 -15.40 8.74
CA GLY A 265 -26.57 -15.45 8.71
C GLY A 265 -27.20 -15.28 7.33
N TYR A 266 -26.40 -15.04 6.28
CA TYR A 266 -26.88 -14.67 4.96
C TYR A 266 -26.59 -15.74 3.91
N THR A 267 -27.41 -15.76 2.85
CA THR A 267 -27.22 -16.61 1.66
C THR A 267 -27.92 -15.98 0.47
N GLY A 268 -27.36 -16.14 -0.73
CA GLY A 268 -27.86 -15.50 -1.94
C GLY A 268 -27.52 -14.02 -2.00
N GLN A 269 -28.24 -13.29 -2.87
CA GLN A 269 -27.94 -11.88 -3.09
C GLN A 269 -28.42 -11.00 -1.93
N ILE A 270 -27.50 -10.24 -1.36
CA ILE A 270 -27.77 -9.19 -0.37
C ILE A 270 -27.17 -7.88 -0.84
N ARG A 271 -27.74 -6.76 -0.42
CA ARG A 271 -27.19 -5.42 -0.61
C ARG A 271 -26.74 -4.88 0.73
N VAL A 272 -25.45 -4.54 0.85
CA VAL A 272 -24.86 -4.01 2.08
C VAL A 272 -24.53 -2.55 1.87
N LEU A 273 -25.05 -1.72 2.78
CA LEU A 273 -24.85 -0.29 2.80
C LEU A 273 -24.00 0.11 4.01
N ALA A 274 -23.13 1.11 3.87
CA ALA A 274 -22.44 1.71 5.00
C ALA A 274 -22.28 3.23 4.86
N ARG A 275 -22.31 3.95 5.97
CA ARG A 275 -22.13 5.41 6.03
C ARG A 275 -21.45 5.84 7.32
N SER A 276 -20.91 7.07 7.31
CA SER A 276 -20.53 7.76 8.55
C SER A 276 -21.76 8.02 9.43
N ALA A 277 -21.67 7.79 10.74
CA ALA A 277 -22.78 7.89 11.70
C ALA A 277 -23.12 9.33 12.16
N GLU A 278 -22.42 10.35 11.66
CA GLU A 278 -22.66 11.76 11.99
C GLU A 278 -23.91 12.32 11.26
N ASP A 279 -24.29 13.59 11.52
CA ASP A 279 -25.39 14.32 10.85
C ASP A 279 -25.07 14.64 9.36
N CYS A 280 -24.55 13.64 8.65
CA CYS A 280 -24.25 13.66 7.24
C CYS A 280 -25.54 13.62 6.45
N THR A 281 -25.84 14.68 5.71
CA THR A 281 -26.88 14.64 4.68
C THR A 281 -26.43 13.68 3.59
N VAL A 282 -27.05 12.51 3.56
CA VAL A 282 -26.78 11.37 2.68
C VAL A 282 -26.55 11.83 1.23
N GLY A 283 -25.28 11.92 0.85
CA GLY A 283 -24.85 12.28 -0.50
C GLY A 283 -24.24 11.09 -1.22
N ASP A 284 -23.37 10.35 -0.54
CA ASP A 284 -22.71 9.18 -1.09
C ASP A 284 -22.48 8.16 0.04
N ILE A 285 -22.92 6.92 -0.15
CA ILE A 285 -22.77 5.82 0.80
C ILE A 285 -21.98 4.69 0.16
N PHE A 286 -21.44 3.79 0.98
CA PHE A 286 -20.96 2.51 0.49
C PHE A 286 -22.19 1.70 0.10
N ASP A 287 -22.18 1.10 -1.08
CA ASP A 287 -23.31 0.35 -1.61
C ASP A 287 -22.81 -0.78 -2.49
N ALA A 288 -22.84 -2.01 -1.97
CA ALA A 288 -22.37 -3.18 -2.70
C ALA A 288 -23.37 -4.33 -2.60
N THR A 289 -23.53 -5.05 -3.71
CA THR A 289 -24.31 -6.29 -3.76
C THR A 289 -23.37 -7.48 -3.73
N TYR A 290 -23.67 -8.46 -2.89
CA TYR A 290 -22.91 -9.69 -2.71
C TYR A 290 -23.81 -10.90 -2.96
N ASP A 291 -23.34 -11.89 -3.69
CA ASP A 291 -23.90 -13.25 -3.68
C ASP A 291 -23.19 -14.07 -2.60
N VAL A 292 -23.87 -14.24 -1.46
CA VAL A 292 -23.34 -14.92 -0.29
C VAL A 292 -23.54 -16.44 -0.42
N GLN A 293 -22.43 -17.18 -0.45
CA GLN A 293 -22.41 -18.62 -0.66
C GLN A 293 -21.73 -19.35 0.50
N ALA A 294 -21.85 -20.68 0.59
CA ALA A 294 -21.21 -21.45 1.66
C ALA A 294 -19.66 -21.47 1.54
N THR A 295 -19.14 -21.35 0.32
CA THR A 295 -17.71 -21.25 -0.01
C THR A 295 -17.56 -20.29 -1.19
N TYR A 296 -16.32 -19.98 -1.60
CA TYR A 296 -16.10 -19.38 -2.92
C TYR A 296 -16.47 -20.37 -4.03
N ALA A 297 -16.64 -19.83 -5.24
CA ALA A 297 -16.98 -20.62 -6.43
C ALA A 297 -15.92 -21.70 -6.70
N GLY A 298 -16.38 -22.89 -7.06
CA GLY A 298 -15.53 -24.02 -7.42
C GLY A 298 -14.92 -23.88 -8.81
N ARG A 299 -14.28 -24.96 -9.25
CA ARG A 299 -13.65 -25.11 -10.55
C ARG A 299 -14.67 -25.31 -11.67
N PRO A 300 -14.48 -24.72 -12.87
CA PRO A 300 -15.28 -25.06 -14.04
C PRO A 300 -15.08 -26.52 -14.50
N GLY A 301 -16.00 -27.01 -15.34
CA GLY A 301 -15.90 -28.32 -15.99
C GLY A 301 -16.26 -29.53 -15.11
N LEU A 302 -16.64 -29.32 -13.84
CA LEU A 302 -17.26 -30.34 -12.99
C LEU A 302 -18.79 -30.30 -13.13
N ALA A 303 -19.43 -31.47 -12.99
CA ALA A 303 -20.88 -31.55 -12.98
C ALA A 303 -21.45 -30.80 -11.76
N GLY A 304 -22.35 -29.84 -12.01
CA GLY A 304 -22.95 -29.02 -10.95
C GLY A 304 -22.02 -27.94 -10.39
N SER A 305 -20.94 -27.60 -11.09
CA SER A 305 -20.08 -26.46 -10.72
C SER A 305 -20.86 -25.14 -10.76
N ASP A 306 -20.56 -24.29 -9.78
CA ASP A 306 -21.00 -22.90 -9.60
C ASP A 306 -20.01 -21.87 -10.20
N SER A 307 -18.94 -22.33 -10.86
CA SER A 307 -17.95 -21.46 -11.49
C SER A 307 -18.56 -20.56 -12.57
N GLN A 308 -18.18 -19.28 -12.53
CA GLN A 308 -18.51 -18.29 -13.55
C GLN A 308 -17.41 -18.13 -14.62
N ALA A 309 -16.34 -18.93 -14.56
CA ALA A 309 -15.23 -18.84 -15.50
C ALA A 309 -15.69 -19.08 -16.95
N VAL A 310 -15.06 -18.39 -17.89
CA VAL A 310 -15.45 -18.45 -19.31
C VAL A 310 -14.40 -19.16 -20.13
N GLN A 311 -14.82 -20.14 -20.95
CA GLN A 311 -13.91 -20.88 -21.82
C GLN A 311 -13.30 -19.94 -22.88
N GLY A 312 -11.98 -20.02 -23.10
CA GLY A 312 -11.25 -19.10 -24.00
C GLY A 312 -11.69 -19.13 -25.47
N THR A 313 -12.41 -20.18 -25.87
CA THR A 313 -13.02 -20.30 -27.21
C THR A 313 -14.48 -19.83 -27.26
N SER A 314 -15.00 -19.25 -26.17
CA SER A 314 -16.37 -18.76 -26.10
C SER A 314 -16.60 -17.63 -27.10
N ALA A 315 -17.75 -17.65 -27.77
CA ALA A 315 -18.20 -16.56 -28.64
C ALA A 315 -18.66 -15.31 -27.86
N SER A 316 -18.67 -15.36 -26.52
CA SER A 316 -19.00 -14.21 -25.67
C SER A 316 -17.90 -13.14 -25.65
N PHE A 317 -16.66 -13.47 -26.03
CA PHE A 317 -15.60 -12.48 -26.11
C PHE A 317 -15.80 -11.55 -27.31
N VAL A 318 -15.92 -10.25 -27.03
CA VAL A 318 -16.10 -9.19 -28.03
C VAL A 318 -14.80 -8.48 -28.39
N GLY A 319 -13.74 -8.72 -27.62
CA GLY A 319 -12.43 -8.11 -27.78
C GLY A 319 -11.37 -8.86 -26.98
N TRP A 320 -10.12 -8.48 -27.18
CA TRP A 320 -8.95 -9.04 -26.50
C TRP A 320 -7.91 -7.94 -26.29
N ALA A 321 -6.98 -8.15 -25.37
CA ALA A 321 -5.82 -7.27 -25.22
C ALA A 321 -5.13 -7.06 -26.57
N SER A 322 -4.89 -5.80 -26.92
CA SER A 322 -4.34 -5.38 -28.22
C SER A 322 -2.85 -5.05 -28.15
N GLY A 323 -2.30 -4.96 -26.94
CA GLY A 323 -0.90 -4.68 -26.67
C GLY A 323 -0.58 -4.88 -25.19
N PHE A 324 0.62 -4.44 -24.79
CA PHE A 324 1.07 -4.46 -23.41
C PHE A 324 2.02 -3.28 -23.14
N ALA A 325 2.21 -2.97 -21.86
CA ALA A 325 3.15 -2.00 -21.33
C ALA A 325 3.74 -2.53 -20.00
N ASP A 326 4.86 -1.93 -19.57
CA ASP A 326 5.45 -2.11 -18.24
C ASP A 326 5.62 -3.57 -17.78
N TYR A 327 6.01 -4.46 -18.70
CA TYR A 327 6.40 -5.81 -18.34
C TYR A 327 7.70 -5.78 -17.53
N LEU A 328 7.61 -6.18 -16.28
CA LEU A 328 8.72 -6.28 -15.35
C LEU A 328 8.75 -7.71 -14.80
N PRO A 329 9.58 -8.60 -15.37
CA PRO A 329 9.68 -9.95 -14.88
C PRO A 329 10.26 -9.98 -13.46
N GLY A 330 9.67 -10.81 -12.61
CA GLY A 330 10.15 -11.12 -11.28
C GLY A 330 11.30 -12.13 -11.27
N LEU A 331 11.50 -12.77 -10.13
CA LEU A 331 12.55 -13.78 -9.96
C LEU A 331 12.16 -15.16 -10.51
N ASP A 332 13.17 -15.98 -10.77
CA ASP A 332 13.02 -17.40 -11.16
C ASP A 332 12.20 -17.66 -12.44
N VAL A 333 12.23 -16.72 -13.39
CA VAL A 333 11.72 -16.88 -14.76
C VAL A 333 12.87 -16.81 -15.77
N THR A 334 12.96 -17.79 -16.67
CA THR A 334 13.98 -17.83 -17.73
C THR A 334 13.60 -17.00 -18.93
N ALA A 335 14.58 -16.46 -19.65
CA ALA A 335 14.36 -15.56 -20.80
C ALA A 335 13.45 -16.13 -21.90
N GLY A 336 13.37 -17.46 -22.06
CA GLY A 336 12.49 -18.10 -23.05
C GLY A 336 11.00 -17.92 -22.76
N PHE A 337 10.63 -17.66 -21.51
CA PHE A 337 9.26 -17.43 -21.07
C PHE A 337 8.89 -15.93 -20.99
N GLN A 338 9.86 -15.05 -21.20
CA GLN A 338 9.70 -13.59 -21.08
C GLN A 338 9.29 -12.97 -22.42
N THR A 339 8.20 -13.46 -23.03
CA THR A 339 7.69 -12.98 -24.33
C THR A 339 6.28 -12.39 -24.18
N PRO A 340 6.13 -11.12 -23.76
CA PRO A 340 4.84 -10.48 -23.51
C PRO A 340 3.84 -10.53 -24.68
N ASN A 341 4.33 -10.47 -25.91
CA ASN A 341 3.49 -10.57 -27.10
C ASN A 341 2.67 -11.87 -27.18
N ASN A 342 3.05 -12.92 -26.44
CA ASN A 342 2.29 -14.17 -26.39
C ASN A 342 0.92 -14.02 -25.73
N ALA A 343 0.72 -13.01 -24.86
CA ALA A 343 -0.55 -12.71 -24.20
C ALA A 343 -1.41 -11.68 -24.95
N VAL A 344 -0.95 -11.19 -26.11
CA VAL A 344 -1.67 -10.23 -26.95
C VAL A 344 -2.54 -10.97 -27.96
N GLY A 345 -3.79 -10.54 -28.11
CA GLY A 345 -4.77 -11.14 -29.01
C GLY A 345 -5.61 -12.23 -28.35
N SER A 346 -6.27 -13.03 -29.19
CA SER A 346 -7.16 -14.09 -28.73
C SER A 346 -6.44 -15.16 -27.94
N TYR A 347 -7.13 -15.74 -26.96
CA TYR A 347 -6.64 -16.89 -26.19
C TYR A 347 -5.93 -17.94 -27.07
N SER A 348 -4.74 -18.33 -26.63
CA SER A 348 -3.92 -19.38 -27.23
C SER A 348 -3.19 -20.14 -26.12
N THR A 349 -2.47 -21.21 -26.47
CA THR A 349 -1.60 -21.92 -25.51
C THR A 349 -0.25 -21.24 -25.32
N SER A 350 0.01 -20.12 -26.02
CA SER A 350 1.21 -19.31 -25.81
C SER A 350 1.06 -18.50 -24.53
N LEU A 351 2.15 -18.24 -23.83
CA LEU A 351 2.13 -17.55 -22.54
C LEU A 351 3.33 -16.62 -22.37
N VAL A 352 3.18 -15.65 -21.46
CA VAL A 352 4.27 -14.91 -20.84
C VAL A 352 4.24 -15.21 -19.35
N VAL A 353 5.40 -15.57 -18.80
CA VAL A 353 5.52 -15.83 -17.36
C VAL A 353 5.97 -14.56 -16.65
N LEU A 354 5.30 -14.21 -15.56
CA LEU A 354 5.60 -12.97 -14.85
C LEU A 354 6.86 -13.08 -13.99
N GLY A 355 7.27 -14.26 -13.52
CA GLY A 355 8.30 -14.34 -12.50
C GLY A 355 7.71 -14.05 -11.12
N ASN A 356 8.36 -14.56 -10.07
CA ASN A 356 7.96 -14.32 -8.69
C ASN A 356 8.01 -12.82 -8.36
N GLY A 357 6.86 -12.24 -8.07
CA GLY A 357 6.60 -10.81 -7.84
C GLY A 357 6.70 -9.92 -9.08
N GLY A 358 6.64 -10.51 -10.27
CA GLY A 358 6.60 -9.77 -11.52
C GLY A 358 5.24 -9.16 -11.84
N LYS A 359 5.20 -8.35 -12.90
CA LYS A 359 3.95 -7.72 -13.38
C LYS A 359 3.98 -7.42 -14.86
N ILE A 360 2.78 -7.28 -15.44
CA ILE A 360 2.56 -6.78 -16.80
C ILE A 360 1.28 -5.95 -16.84
N THR A 361 1.24 -4.93 -17.70
CA THR A 361 0.01 -4.19 -18.01
C THR A 361 -0.45 -4.50 -19.42
N MET A 362 -1.62 -5.10 -19.58
CA MET A 362 -2.25 -5.35 -20.88
C MET A 362 -3.06 -4.13 -21.33
N THR A 363 -2.99 -3.78 -22.61
CA THR A 363 -3.60 -2.54 -23.15
C THR A 363 -4.67 -2.82 -24.20
N PHE A 364 -5.73 -2.02 -24.20
CA PHE A 364 -6.92 -2.22 -25.04
C PHE A 364 -7.16 -1.01 -25.94
N ALA A 365 -7.17 -1.23 -27.26
CA ALA A 365 -7.46 -0.19 -28.24
C ALA A 365 -8.94 0.24 -28.22
N THR A 366 -9.84 -0.71 -27.98
CA THR A 366 -11.24 -0.45 -27.61
C THR A 366 -11.35 -0.67 -26.10
N PRO A 367 -11.71 0.35 -25.31
CA PRO A 367 -11.79 0.23 -23.86
C PRO A 367 -12.79 -0.84 -23.42
N ILE A 368 -12.46 -1.55 -22.33
CA ILE A 368 -13.41 -2.37 -21.57
C ILE A 368 -14.39 -1.39 -20.89
N ALA A 369 -15.67 -1.71 -20.92
CA ALA A 369 -16.70 -0.89 -20.28
C ALA A 369 -17.53 -1.74 -19.33
N ASN A 370 -17.90 -1.15 -18.20
CA ASN A 370 -18.79 -1.75 -17.22
C ASN A 370 -20.16 -2.05 -17.84
N GLY A 371 -20.48 -3.34 -17.94
CA GLY A 371 -21.72 -3.86 -18.49
C GLY A 371 -22.49 -4.68 -17.46
N ALA A 372 -23.44 -5.48 -17.94
CA ALA A 372 -24.15 -6.39 -17.05
C ALA A 372 -23.28 -7.61 -16.72
N GLY A 373 -22.94 -7.79 -15.45
CA GLY A 373 -22.11 -8.88 -14.97
C GLY A 373 -20.66 -8.74 -15.42
N ASN A 374 -19.94 -9.87 -15.47
CA ASN A 374 -18.50 -9.86 -15.77
C ASN A 374 -18.14 -9.18 -17.11
N ASP A 375 -17.11 -8.34 -17.08
CA ASP A 375 -16.68 -7.50 -18.21
C ASP A 375 -15.42 -7.99 -18.90
N PHE A 376 -14.58 -8.75 -18.20
CA PHE A 376 -13.40 -9.34 -18.80
C PHE A 376 -12.97 -10.61 -18.06
N ALA A 377 -12.05 -11.35 -18.66
CA ALA A 377 -11.49 -12.57 -18.09
C ALA A 377 -9.97 -12.65 -18.29
N VAL A 378 -9.25 -13.13 -17.27
CA VAL A 378 -7.79 -13.32 -17.29
C VAL A 378 -7.50 -14.82 -17.36
N PHE A 379 -6.63 -15.20 -18.31
CA PHE A 379 -6.29 -16.59 -18.58
C PHE A 379 -4.90 -16.93 -18.06
N GLU A 380 -4.86 -17.98 -17.25
CA GLU A 380 -3.66 -18.59 -16.68
C GLU A 380 -3.56 -20.03 -17.21
N ASN A 381 -2.39 -20.66 -17.07
CA ASN A 381 -2.10 -22.00 -17.55
C ASN A 381 -2.19 -23.10 -16.46
N GLY A 382 -3.02 -22.90 -15.44
CA GLY A 382 -3.18 -23.82 -14.31
C GLY A 382 -3.75 -25.16 -14.73
N PHE A 383 -3.59 -26.19 -13.91
CA PHE A 383 -4.02 -27.53 -14.30
C PHE A 383 -4.66 -28.33 -13.17
N ASN A 384 -5.59 -29.17 -13.61
CA ASN A 384 -6.37 -30.03 -12.74
C ASN A 384 -5.50 -31.17 -12.20
N GLN A 385 -5.66 -31.52 -10.91
CA GLN A 385 -5.03 -32.73 -10.36
C GLN A 385 -5.47 -34.00 -11.13
N ASN A 386 -6.76 -34.05 -11.48
CA ASN A 386 -7.35 -35.01 -12.40
C ASN A 386 -8.72 -34.51 -12.88
N ALA A 387 -9.32 -35.19 -13.86
CA ALA A 387 -10.57 -34.76 -14.49
C ALA A 387 -11.76 -34.56 -13.53
N THR A 388 -11.78 -35.26 -12.39
CA THR A 388 -12.90 -35.23 -11.44
C THR A 388 -12.59 -34.50 -10.12
N SER A 389 -11.33 -34.11 -9.89
CA SER A 389 -10.92 -33.44 -8.65
C SER A 389 -11.37 -31.98 -8.65
N GLU A 390 -11.68 -31.41 -7.49
CA GLU A 390 -11.85 -29.95 -7.33
C GLU A 390 -10.49 -29.23 -7.30
N LEU A 391 -9.40 -29.96 -7.02
CA LEU A 391 -8.09 -29.38 -6.76
C LEU A 391 -7.36 -28.97 -8.04
N LEU A 392 -6.69 -27.83 -7.96
CA LEU A 392 -5.97 -27.14 -9.03
C LEU A 392 -4.55 -26.81 -8.62
N PHE A 393 -3.62 -26.98 -9.55
CA PHE A 393 -2.39 -26.21 -9.53
C PHE A 393 -2.76 -24.82 -10.02
N THR A 394 -2.59 -23.82 -9.17
CA THR A 394 -2.90 -22.42 -9.43
C THR A 394 -1.60 -21.63 -9.43
N GLU A 395 -1.51 -20.62 -10.27
CA GLU A 395 -0.57 -19.53 -10.07
C GLU A 395 -1.41 -18.25 -10.01
N LEU A 396 -1.36 -17.55 -8.88
CA LEU A 396 -2.33 -16.52 -8.52
C LEU A 396 -1.78 -15.11 -8.80
N ALA A 397 -2.67 -14.21 -9.19
CA ALA A 397 -2.33 -12.81 -9.37
C ALA A 397 -3.44 -11.87 -8.91
N TYR A 398 -3.02 -10.70 -8.43
CA TYR A 398 -3.92 -9.57 -8.34
C TYR A 398 -4.23 -9.02 -9.73
N VAL A 399 -5.44 -8.48 -9.86
CA VAL A 399 -5.90 -7.79 -11.06
C VAL A 399 -6.22 -6.35 -10.72
N GLU A 400 -5.66 -5.43 -11.49
CA GLU A 400 -5.88 -4.00 -11.35
C GLU A 400 -6.29 -3.39 -12.68
N VAL A 401 -7.14 -2.36 -12.66
CA VAL A 401 -7.66 -1.69 -13.86
C VAL A 401 -7.40 -0.20 -13.81
N SER A 402 -7.23 0.41 -14.99
CA SER A 402 -6.99 1.84 -15.13
C SER A 402 -7.54 2.38 -16.45
N SER A 403 -8.01 3.63 -16.42
CA SER A 403 -8.44 4.38 -17.60
C SER A 403 -7.31 5.19 -18.25
N ASN A 404 -6.22 5.44 -17.52
CA ASN A 404 -5.14 6.34 -17.96
C ASN A 404 -3.73 5.70 -17.94
N GLY A 405 -3.59 4.49 -17.39
CA GLY A 405 -2.31 3.78 -17.32
C GLY A 405 -1.40 4.23 -16.18
N THR A 406 -1.86 5.11 -15.28
CA THR A 406 -1.12 5.56 -14.09
C THR A 406 -1.85 5.25 -12.80
N ASP A 407 -3.15 5.54 -12.75
CA ASP A 407 -3.99 5.38 -11.56
C ASP A 407 -4.75 4.05 -11.65
N PHE A 408 -4.40 3.11 -10.78
CA PHE A 408 -4.93 1.75 -10.81
C PHE A 408 -5.80 1.47 -9.59
N VAL A 409 -6.93 0.82 -9.84
CA VAL A 409 -7.80 0.26 -8.82
C VAL A 409 -7.68 -1.25 -8.87
N ARG A 410 -7.42 -1.86 -7.72
CA ARG A 410 -7.31 -3.31 -7.57
C ARG A 410 -8.67 -3.93 -7.23
N PHE A 411 -8.96 -5.08 -7.82
CA PHE A 411 -10.06 -5.95 -7.39
C PHE A 411 -9.79 -6.52 -6.00
N ASP A 412 -10.80 -6.49 -5.14
CA ASP A 412 -10.67 -7.14 -3.84
C ASP A 412 -10.56 -8.65 -3.99
N SER A 413 -9.85 -9.25 -3.05
CA SER A 413 -9.53 -10.67 -3.09
C SER A 413 -9.71 -11.33 -1.74
N ALA A 414 -9.84 -12.64 -1.75
CA ALA A 414 -9.95 -13.47 -0.57
C ALA A 414 -9.16 -14.77 -0.74
N SER A 415 -8.43 -15.17 0.30
CA SER A 415 -7.77 -16.46 0.40
C SER A 415 -8.01 -17.07 1.78
N GLN A 416 -8.82 -18.13 1.82
CA GLN A 416 -9.03 -18.99 2.99
C GLN A 416 -8.02 -20.15 3.05
N GLN A 417 -7.07 -20.21 2.11
CA GLN A 417 -5.96 -21.15 2.17
C GLN A 417 -5.11 -20.80 3.40
N ALA A 418 -5.16 -21.65 4.43
CA ALA A 418 -4.53 -21.33 5.72
C ALA A 418 -3.04 -21.74 5.80
N THR A 419 -2.57 -22.55 4.84
CA THR A 419 -1.23 -23.13 4.87
C THR A 419 -0.55 -22.99 3.52
N LYS A 420 0.77 -22.86 3.56
CA LYS A 420 1.65 -22.87 2.37
C LYS A 420 1.31 -24.02 1.42
N VAL A 421 1.32 -23.73 0.12
CA VAL A 421 1.09 -24.69 -0.94
C VAL A 421 2.42 -24.96 -1.63
N GLY A 422 2.89 -26.20 -1.59
CA GLY A 422 4.19 -26.56 -2.14
C GLY A 422 4.26 -26.46 -3.66
N ALA A 423 5.49 -26.52 -4.20
CA ALA A 423 5.73 -26.55 -5.64
C ALA A 423 4.97 -27.70 -6.29
N PHE A 424 4.20 -27.40 -7.35
CA PHE A 424 3.36 -28.37 -8.07
C PHE A 424 2.32 -29.09 -7.18
N ALA A 425 2.03 -28.57 -5.99
CA ALA A 425 0.91 -29.02 -5.18
C ALA A 425 -0.40 -28.42 -5.68
N PHE A 426 -1.52 -28.92 -5.17
CA PHE A 426 -2.84 -28.50 -5.60
C PHE A 426 -3.59 -27.89 -4.42
N GLN A 427 -4.35 -26.83 -4.69
CA GLN A 427 -5.26 -26.20 -3.73
C GLN A 427 -6.69 -26.12 -4.28
N SER A 428 -7.63 -25.79 -3.40
CA SER A 428 -9.05 -25.74 -3.75
C SER A 428 -9.45 -24.32 -4.16
N PRO A 429 -10.05 -24.10 -5.34
CA PRO A 429 -10.57 -22.79 -5.73
C PRO A 429 -11.71 -22.31 -4.84
N ARG A 430 -12.37 -23.22 -4.10
CA ARG A 430 -13.40 -22.87 -3.10
C ARG A 430 -12.89 -22.02 -1.94
N LEU A 431 -11.57 -21.86 -1.83
CA LEU A 431 -10.92 -21.02 -0.83
C LEU A 431 -10.50 -19.66 -1.40
N LEU A 432 -10.72 -19.39 -2.69
CA LEU A 432 -10.14 -18.26 -3.41
C LEU A 432 -11.23 -17.41 -4.09
N GLY A 433 -11.25 -16.12 -3.78
CA GLY A 433 -12.14 -15.13 -4.40
C GLY A 433 -11.35 -13.96 -5.00
N GLY A 434 -11.79 -13.43 -6.14
CA GLY A 434 -11.22 -12.20 -6.73
C GLY A 434 -9.76 -12.27 -7.18
N LEU A 435 -9.19 -13.48 -7.35
CA LEU A 435 -7.81 -13.70 -7.80
C LEU A 435 -7.80 -14.36 -9.16
N ALA A 436 -6.99 -13.85 -10.09
CA ALA A 436 -6.75 -14.54 -11.36
C ALA A 436 -5.97 -15.85 -11.10
N GLY A 437 -6.14 -16.85 -11.97
CA GLY A 437 -5.42 -18.14 -11.87
C GLY A 437 -6.02 -19.16 -10.90
N LYS A 438 -7.19 -18.84 -10.31
CA LYS A 438 -7.99 -19.82 -9.57
C LYS A 438 -8.78 -20.77 -10.47
N ASP A 439 -8.74 -20.58 -11.80
CA ASP A 439 -9.42 -21.40 -12.81
C ASP A 439 -8.39 -22.03 -13.76
N PRO A 440 -8.61 -23.25 -14.26
CA PRO A 440 -7.61 -23.99 -15.03
C PRO A 440 -7.43 -23.46 -16.46
N ALA A 441 -6.32 -23.85 -17.09
CA ALA A 441 -5.99 -23.58 -18.48
C ALA A 441 -7.18 -23.75 -19.42
N GLY A 442 -7.38 -22.75 -20.27
CA GLY A 442 -8.53 -22.66 -21.18
C GLY A 442 -9.79 -22.06 -20.58
N TRP A 443 -9.81 -21.76 -19.28
CA TRP A 443 -10.89 -21.04 -18.61
C TRP A 443 -10.34 -19.74 -18.03
N GLY A 444 -10.95 -18.61 -18.38
CA GLY A 444 -10.57 -17.31 -17.86
C GLY A 444 -11.32 -17.03 -16.56
N THR A 445 -10.58 -16.65 -15.53
CA THR A 445 -11.17 -16.09 -14.31
C THR A 445 -11.79 -14.74 -14.64
N VAL A 446 -13.06 -14.57 -14.31
CA VAL A 446 -13.87 -13.42 -14.69
C VAL A 446 -13.86 -12.32 -13.64
N PHE A 447 -14.01 -11.07 -14.10
CA PHE A 447 -14.03 -9.88 -13.27
C PHE A 447 -15.14 -8.93 -13.74
N ASP A 448 -15.87 -8.36 -12.79
CA ASP A 448 -17.02 -7.47 -12.98
C ASP A 448 -16.65 -6.07 -12.46
N LEU A 449 -16.56 -5.08 -13.35
CA LEU A 449 -16.13 -3.73 -13.02
C LEU A 449 -17.11 -3.04 -12.06
N GLU A 450 -18.38 -3.42 -12.04
CA GLU A 450 -19.40 -2.88 -11.12
C GLU A 450 -18.96 -3.06 -9.65
N ALA A 451 -18.21 -4.12 -9.34
CA ALA A 451 -17.68 -4.34 -8.00
C ALA A 451 -16.80 -3.17 -7.53
N LEU A 452 -16.13 -2.45 -8.44
CA LEU A 452 -15.19 -1.37 -8.11
C LEU A 452 -15.85 -0.01 -7.85
N THR A 453 -17.17 0.11 -7.98
CA THR A 453 -17.91 1.38 -7.83
C THR A 453 -17.63 2.10 -6.50
N ASN A 454 -17.41 1.35 -5.42
CA ASN A 454 -17.11 1.91 -4.09
C ASN A 454 -15.66 2.37 -3.91
N LYS A 455 -14.76 2.05 -4.84
CA LYS A 455 -13.35 2.41 -4.72
C LYS A 455 -13.18 3.92 -4.90
N LYS A 456 -12.35 4.53 -4.03
CA LYS A 456 -12.15 5.99 -3.93
C LYS A 456 -11.82 6.65 -5.29
N LEU A 457 -10.93 6.02 -6.07
CA LEU A 457 -10.55 6.52 -7.40
C LEU A 457 -11.66 6.38 -8.46
N VAL A 458 -12.63 5.49 -8.26
CA VAL A 458 -13.81 5.38 -9.13
C VAL A 458 -14.82 6.45 -8.74
N ARG A 459 -15.13 6.58 -7.44
CA ARG A 459 -16.07 7.58 -6.91
C ARG A 459 -15.68 9.01 -7.25
N ASN A 460 -14.38 9.32 -7.23
CA ASN A 460 -13.89 10.66 -7.58
C ASN A 460 -13.69 10.88 -9.10
N GLY A 461 -13.99 9.89 -9.94
CA GLY A 461 -13.88 9.96 -11.40
C GLY A 461 -12.47 9.85 -11.97
N THR A 462 -11.45 9.54 -11.15
CA THR A 462 -10.07 9.32 -11.63
C THR A 462 -9.98 8.07 -12.51
N VAL A 463 -10.69 7.00 -12.12
CA VAL A 463 -10.86 5.77 -12.90
C VAL A 463 -12.31 5.69 -13.38
N ASP A 464 -12.49 5.80 -14.69
CA ASP A 464 -13.76 5.64 -15.39
C ASP A 464 -13.94 4.17 -15.80
N LEU A 465 -14.85 3.47 -15.11
CA LEU A 465 -15.18 2.07 -15.38
C LEU A 465 -15.80 1.83 -16.76
N ASN A 466 -16.27 2.87 -17.46
CA ASN A 466 -16.75 2.75 -18.84
C ASN A 466 -15.64 2.95 -19.88
N ASN A 467 -14.41 3.22 -19.43
CA ASN A 467 -13.28 3.54 -20.29
C ASN A 467 -11.97 2.91 -19.76
N ILE A 468 -12.02 1.63 -19.38
CA ILE A 468 -10.84 0.90 -18.91
C ILE A 468 -9.96 0.51 -20.10
N THR A 469 -8.77 1.09 -20.17
CA THR A 469 -7.81 0.90 -21.26
C THR A 469 -6.61 0.03 -20.86
N HIS A 470 -6.45 -0.22 -19.56
CA HIS A 470 -5.34 -0.97 -18.99
C HIS A 470 -5.83 -1.99 -17.96
N VAL A 471 -5.32 -3.22 -18.06
CA VAL A 471 -5.49 -4.27 -17.04
C VAL A 471 -4.08 -4.71 -16.62
N ARG A 472 -3.71 -4.48 -15.36
CA ARG A 472 -2.43 -4.91 -14.81
C ARG A 472 -2.60 -6.20 -14.04
N ILE A 473 -1.72 -7.14 -14.31
CA ILE A 473 -1.60 -8.42 -13.62
C ILE A 473 -0.34 -8.36 -12.77
N VAL A 474 -0.49 -8.63 -11.48
CA VAL A 474 0.61 -8.62 -10.50
C VAL A 474 0.69 -9.98 -9.85
N ASP A 475 1.82 -10.65 -10.05
CA ASP A 475 2.10 -11.96 -9.48
C ASP A 475 2.05 -11.95 -7.94
N ILE A 476 1.54 -13.04 -7.36
CA ILE A 476 1.51 -13.27 -5.91
C ILE A 476 2.51 -14.35 -5.55
N VAL A 477 3.46 -14.03 -4.69
CA VAL A 477 4.40 -15.03 -4.17
C VAL A 477 3.79 -15.75 -2.97
N GLY A 478 3.71 -17.07 -3.04
CA GLY A 478 3.11 -17.91 -1.99
C GLY A 478 3.96 -18.15 -0.74
N ASP A 479 5.21 -17.68 -0.67
CA ASP A 479 6.05 -17.77 0.54
C ASP A 479 7.15 -16.70 0.59
N ARG A 480 7.72 -16.49 1.77
CA ARG A 480 8.68 -15.42 2.12
C ARG A 480 10.14 -15.73 1.73
N ASP A 481 10.35 -16.57 0.72
CA ASP A 481 11.69 -17.02 0.33
C ASP A 481 12.49 -15.96 -0.44
N TYR A 482 11.88 -14.82 -0.78
CA TYR A 482 12.51 -13.71 -1.50
C TYR A 482 12.59 -12.45 -0.64
N PRO A 483 13.67 -12.25 0.14
CA PRO A 483 13.81 -11.11 1.06
C PRO A 483 13.92 -9.72 0.39
N THR A 484 13.79 -9.64 -0.94
CA THR A 484 13.82 -8.40 -1.72
C THR A 484 12.58 -8.21 -2.60
N VAL A 485 11.62 -9.15 -2.55
CA VAL A 485 10.36 -9.09 -3.31
C VAL A 485 9.25 -9.10 -2.28
N GLY A 486 8.75 -7.90 -1.93
CA GLY A 486 7.67 -7.61 -0.98
C GLY A 486 7.15 -8.82 -0.20
N ASP A 487 7.72 -9.04 0.99
CA ASP A 487 7.79 -10.32 1.70
C ASP A 487 6.44 -11.03 2.01
N ARG A 488 5.29 -10.40 1.76
CA ARG A 488 3.94 -10.93 2.01
C ARG A 488 2.90 -10.32 1.09
N TYR A 489 2.02 -11.16 0.60
CA TYR A 489 0.85 -10.79 -0.19
C TYR A 489 -0.40 -11.04 0.66
N PHE A 490 -1.29 -10.05 0.74
CA PHE A 490 -2.46 -10.11 1.60
C PHE A 490 -3.75 -9.99 0.80
N ASP A 491 -4.76 -10.73 1.19
CA ASP A 491 -6.11 -10.54 0.68
C ASP A 491 -6.77 -9.30 1.32
N SER A 492 -7.98 -8.96 0.87
CA SER A 492 -8.71 -7.79 1.36
C SER A 492 -9.25 -7.95 2.78
N PHE A 493 -9.07 -9.12 3.41
CA PHE A 493 -9.40 -9.41 4.80
C PHE A 493 -8.15 -9.44 5.70
N GLY A 494 -6.97 -9.09 5.16
CA GLY A 494 -5.71 -9.06 5.89
C GLY A 494 -5.06 -10.43 6.09
N ARG A 495 -5.50 -11.47 5.36
CA ARG A 495 -4.91 -12.82 5.42
C ARG A 495 -3.80 -12.95 4.40
N GLU A 496 -2.73 -13.68 4.76
CA GLU A 496 -1.67 -14.00 3.79
C GLU A 496 -2.23 -14.91 2.68
N ILE A 497 -1.88 -14.62 1.43
CA ILE A 497 -2.24 -15.44 0.27
C ILE A 497 -1.12 -16.44 0.03
N TYR A 498 -1.45 -17.74 0.08
CA TYR A 498 -0.50 -18.82 -0.23
C TYR A 498 -0.76 -19.36 -1.63
N ASP A 499 -0.05 -18.81 -2.62
CA ASP A 499 0.02 -19.41 -3.94
C ASP A 499 0.90 -20.68 -3.98
N THR A 500 0.83 -21.46 -5.06
CA THR A 500 1.71 -22.60 -5.26
C THR A 500 3.16 -22.13 -5.40
N HIS A 501 4.03 -22.59 -4.50
CA HIS A 501 5.40 -22.08 -4.40
C HIS A 501 6.34 -23.16 -3.84
N LYS A 502 7.58 -23.31 -4.29
CA LYS A 502 8.36 -22.49 -5.23
C LYS A 502 8.48 -23.13 -6.61
N THR A 503 8.04 -22.44 -7.66
CA THR A 503 8.35 -22.79 -9.06
C THR A 503 9.61 -22.06 -9.54
N THR A 504 10.42 -22.73 -10.37
CA THR A 504 11.66 -22.15 -10.93
C THR A 504 11.77 -22.42 -12.42
N GLY A 505 12.28 -21.45 -13.17
CA GLY A 505 12.32 -21.48 -14.63
C GLY A 505 11.08 -20.85 -15.26
N SER A 506 9.91 -21.18 -14.73
CA SER A 506 8.59 -20.58 -14.97
C SER A 506 7.97 -20.19 -13.62
N GLY A 507 8.66 -19.37 -12.84
CA GLY A 507 8.15 -18.92 -11.55
C GLY A 507 7.01 -17.91 -11.70
N GLY A 508 5.97 -18.02 -10.89
CA GLY A 508 4.85 -17.07 -10.86
C GLY A 508 3.90 -17.18 -12.05
N PHE A 509 2.96 -16.25 -12.14
CA PHE A 509 1.79 -16.30 -13.02
C PHE A 509 2.12 -16.49 -14.53
N ASP A 510 1.51 -17.52 -15.12
CA ASP A 510 1.60 -17.88 -16.54
C ASP A 510 0.48 -17.21 -17.38
N LEU A 511 0.60 -15.92 -17.70
CA LEU A 511 -0.44 -15.17 -18.43
C LEU A 511 -0.56 -15.64 -19.90
N GLN A 512 -1.75 -16.12 -20.28
CA GLN A 512 -2.07 -16.55 -21.65
C GLN A 512 -2.86 -15.52 -22.46
N ALA A 513 -3.78 -14.77 -21.84
CA ALA A 513 -4.58 -13.73 -22.49
C ALA A 513 -5.38 -12.91 -21.48
N VAL A 514 -5.89 -11.75 -21.91
CA VAL A 514 -7.01 -11.06 -21.27
C VAL A 514 -8.10 -10.82 -22.31
N GLY A 515 -9.28 -11.42 -22.12
CA GLY A 515 -10.42 -11.37 -23.03
C GLY A 515 -11.50 -10.43 -22.51
N VAL A 516 -12.14 -9.69 -23.41
CA VAL A 516 -13.16 -8.67 -23.11
C VAL A 516 -14.56 -9.23 -23.38
N LEU A 517 -15.45 -9.13 -22.41
CA LEU A 517 -16.86 -9.54 -22.47
C LEU A 517 -17.78 -8.33 -22.74
N ASN A 518 -17.46 -7.17 -22.15
CA ASN A 518 -18.15 -5.90 -22.38
C ASN A 518 -17.14 -4.81 -22.75
N GLN A 519 -17.42 -4.05 -23.81
CA GLN A 519 -16.54 -2.99 -24.30
C GLN A 519 -17.34 -1.75 -24.67
N ALA A 520 -16.67 -0.60 -24.66
CA ALA A 520 -17.29 0.67 -25.06
C ALA A 520 -17.85 0.57 -26.48
N SER A 521 -19.04 1.15 -26.70
CA SER A 521 -19.59 1.27 -28.05
C SER A 521 -18.75 2.26 -28.86
N ASN A 522 -18.38 1.88 -30.09
CA ASN A 522 -17.63 2.74 -31.02
C ASN A 522 -18.42 3.95 -31.51
#